data_AF-A0A1Q3KK19-F1
#
_entry.id   AF-A0A1Q3KK19-F1
#
_cell.length_a   1.000
_cell.length_b   1.000
_cell.length_c   1.000
_cell.angle_alpha   90.00
_cell.angle_beta   90.00
_cell.angle_gamma   90.00
#
_symmetry.space_group_name_H-M   'P 1'
#
loop_
_entity.id
_entity.type
_entity.pdbx_description
1 polymer ?
#
loop_
_entity_poly.entity_id
_entity_poly.type
_entity_poly.pdbx_seq_one_letter_code
_entity_poly.pdbx_strand_id
1 'polypeptide(L)'
;MDIELPGVPIFDLRGVGVPGHALARRERVLALREACLGWLPAGTLLGRLGDPLARAWLGRSRSSLVAEIEAVAAAIGCPGIWLLHGAYVFGCTALADEGERGPVLKRSLDWPFPGLGRLVEIAEQEGPAGSFLNVTWPGFVGVLTAVAPGRFAGSINQAPMRHRMRAQSLRWIDYACNAVGAFCLSGRAPPEHVLRHVFETCATFDEALHFLETTPMARPVLFTLVGCASDERAVIEHDGKAARIWRDDTVVANAWRNPERGWRPRVCGSGTPEENNAQRRAAMLAADHSSCFSWATPPIVNACTRLTVEMCPSTGRLAVAGWEADGVGHARRVTAVTELSD
;
A
#
# COMPACT_ATOMS: atom_id res chain seq x y z
N MET A 1 12.50 26.39 18.85
CA MET A 1 11.40 25.78 19.60
C MET A 1 11.02 24.55 18.79
N ASP A 2 11.57 23.39 19.16
CA ASP A 2 11.29 22.15 18.45
C ASP A 2 9.82 21.80 18.69
N ILE A 3 9.02 21.84 17.62
CA ILE A 3 7.61 21.48 17.68
C ILE A 3 7.57 19.95 17.84
N GLU A 4 7.09 19.49 18.99
CA GLU A 4 6.87 18.07 19.23
C GLU A 4 5.86 17.51 18.21
N LEU A 5 6.27 16.47 17.48
CA LEU A 5 5.43 15.88 16.45
C LEU A 5 4.41 14.92 17.09
N PRO A 6 3.14 14.91 16.65
CA PRO A 6 2.14 13.99 17.18
C PRO A 6 2.48 12.55 16.78
N GLY A 7 2.18 11.57 17.64
CA GLY A 7 2.28 10.15 17.27
C GLY A 7 1.24 9.73 16.22
N VAL A 8 1.51 8.64 15.52
CA VAL A 8 0.53 7.94 14.68
C VAL A 8 -0.54 7.33 15.57
N PRO A 9 -1.84 7.68 15.42
CA PRO A 9 -2.91 7.13 16.24
C PRO A 9 -3.13 5.64 16.01
N ILE A 10 -3.59 4.97 17.06
CA ILE A 10 -4.01 3.56 17.03
C ILE A 10 -5.53 3.51 17.20
N PHE A 11 -6.20 2.67 16.43
CA PHE A 11 -7.65 2.47 16.51
C PHE A 11 -7.95 0.97 16.54
N ASP A 12 -8.74 0.55 17.53
CA ASP A 12 -9.22 -0.83 17.62
C ASP A 12 -10.48 -1.00 16.77
N LEU A 13 -10.38 -1.79 15.70
CA LEU A 13 -11.51 -2.13 14.82
C LEU A 13 -12.28 -3.35 15.30
N ARG A 14 -11.77 -4.10 16.29
CA ARG A 14 -12.43 -5.32 16.77
C ARG A 14 -13.82 -4.96 17.31
N GLY A 15 -14.83 -5.69 16.84
CA GLY A 15 -16.23 -5.47 17.20
C GLY A 15 -16.95 -4.31 16.48
N VAL A 16 -16.23 -3.35 15.87
CA VAL A 16 -16.85 -2.21 15.16
C VAL A 16 -16.67 -2.24 13.64
N GLY A 17 -15.62 -2.90 13.16
CA GLY A 17 -15.26 -2.98 11.74
C GLY A 17 -14.91 -1.63 11.11
N VAL A 18 -14.53 -1.64 9.82
CA VAL A 18 -14.14 -0.41 9.12
C VAL A 18 -15.28 0.62 9.02
N PRO A 19 -16.58 0.25 8.92
CA PRO A 19 -17.67 1.23 8.98
C PRO A 19 -17.73 1.97 10.32
N GLY A 20 -17.51 1.27 11.44
CA GLY A 20 -17.44 1.89 12.77
C GLY A 20 -16.24 2.83 12.92
N HIS A 21 -15.08 2.45 12.39
CA HIS A 21 -13.92 3.33 12.30
C HIS A 21 -14.16 4.56 11.45
N ALA A 22 -14.79 4.40 10.28
CA ALA A 22 -15.14 5.51 9.41
C ALA A 22 -16.08 6.51 10.10
N LEU A 23 -17.07 6.02 10.87
CA LEU A 23 -17.95 6.87 11.68
C LEU A 23 -17.20 7.57 12.82
N ALA A 24 -16.41 6.83 13.59
CA ALA A 24 -15.64 7.37 14.71
C ALA A 24 -14.55 8.36 14.27
N ARG A 25 -14.07 8.24 13.03
CA ARG A 25 -13.05 9.10 12.42
C ARG A 25 -13.59 9.92 11.26
N ARG A 26 -14.89 10.23 11.24
CA ARG A 26 -15.58 10.89 10.12
C ARG A 26 -14.83 12.11 9.58
N GLU A 27 -14.37 13.00 10.46
CA GLU A 27 -13.63 14.19 10.04
C GLU A 27 -12.31 13.86 9.33
N ARG A 28 -11.57 12.86 9.81
CA ARG A 28 -10.34 12.39 9.16
C ARG A 28 -10.62 11.68 7.84
N VAL A 29 -11.73 10.96 7.71
CA VAL A 29 -12.17 10.38 6.43
C VAL A 29 -12.47 11.48 5.40
N LEU A 30 -13.16 12.55 5.83
CA LEU A 30 -13.44 13.70 4.97
C LEU A 30 -12.14 14.44 4.60
N ALA A 31 -11.22 14.61 5.54
CA ALA A 31 -9.91 15.20 5.28
C ALA A 31 -9.07 14.36 4.31
N LEU A 32 -9.10 13.02 4.43
CA LEU A 32 -8.44 12.10 3.51
C LEU A 32 -8.99 12.23 2.10
N ARG A 33 -10.32 12.23 1.98
CA ARG A 33 -10.99 12.43 0.70
C ARG A 33 -10.59 13.76 0.07
N GLU A 34 -10.59 14.84 0.86
CA GLU A 34 -10.21 16.16 0.38
C GLU A 34 -8.74 16.23 -0.02
N ALA A 35 -7.84 15.59 0.72
CA ALA A 35 -6.44 15.49 0.35
C ALA A 35 -6.22 14.74 -0.97
N CYS A 36 -7.03 13.71 -1.24
CA CYS A 36 -6.95 12.96 -2.49
C CYS A 36 -7.59 13.68 -3.69
N LEU A 37 -8.73 14.34 -3.50
CA LEU A 37 -9.55 14.88 -4.60
C LEU A 37 -9.58 16.41 -4.69
N GLY A 38 -9.38 17.13 -3.59
CA GLY A 38 -9.62 18.57 -3.47
C GLY A 38 -8.69 19.46 -4.30
N TRP A 39 -7.47 19.00 -4.54
CA TRP A 39 -6.50 19.69 -5.40
C TRP A 39 -6.74 19.44 -6.89
N LEU A 40 -7.57 18.46 -7.26
CA LEU A 40 -7.93 18.20 -8.66
C LEU A 40 -8.98 19.20 -9.14
N PRO A 41 -8.85 19.73 -10.37
CA PRO A 41 -9.93 20.50 -10.98
C PRO A 41 -11.23 19.69 -10.97
N ALA A 42 -12.27 20.24 -10.34
CA ALA A 42 -13.57 19.59 -10.17
C ALA A 42 -13.52 18.21 -9.45
N GLY A 43 -12.64 18.04 -8.47
CA GLY A 43 -12.50 16.80 -7.68
C GLY A 43 -13.82 16.24 -7.10
N THR A 44 -14.72 17.11 -6.65
CA THR A 44 -16.06 16.69 -6.18
C THR A 44 -16.92 16.12 -7.31
N LEU A 45 -16.84 16.67 -8.52
CA LEU A 45 -17.53 16.12 -9.68
C LEU A 45 -16.92 14.78 -10.10
N LEU A 46 -15.59 14.65 -10.06
CA LEU A 46 -14.89 13.39 -10.29
C LEU A 46 -15.35 12.31 -9.31
N GLY A 47 -15.49 12.63 -8.02
CA GLY A 47 -16.05 11.71 -7.04
C GLY A 47 -17.48 11.30 -7.37
N ARG A 48 -18.36 12.25 -7.73
CA ARG A 48 -19.77 11.96 -8.10
C ARG A 48 -19.91 11.06 -9.32
N LEU A 49 -19.08 11.26 -10.34
CA LEU A 49 -19.13 10.47 -11.58
C LEU A 49 -18.35 9.16 -11.46
N GLY A 50 -17.27 9.15 -10.69
CA GLY A 50 -16.40 8.00 -10.49
C GLY A 50 -17.00 6.96 -9.55
N ASP A 51 -17.76 7.37 -8.54
CA ASP A 51 -18.33 6.45 -7.55
C ASP A 51 -19.22 5.36 -8.17
N PRO A 52 -20.21 5.68 -9.04
CA PRO A 52 -21.02 4.65 -9.69
C PRO A 52 -20.19 3.68 -10.54
N LEU A 53 -19.15 4.18 -11.23
CA LEU A 53 -18.26 3.36 -12.05
C LEU A 53 -17.43 2.40 -11.19
N ALA A 54 -16.83 2.93 -10.12
CA ALA A 54 -16.06 2.15 -9.16
C ALA A 54 -16.94 1.12 -8.45
N ARG A 55 -18.14 1.51 -8.01
CA ARG A 55 -19.14 0.61 -7.42
C ARG A 55 -19.54 -0.51 -8.39
N ALA A 56 -19.86 -0.18 -9.65
CA ALA A 56 -20.25 -1.18 -10.64
C ALA A 56 -19.11 -2.14 -11.01
N TRP A 57 -17.86 -1.68 -10.95
CA TRP A 57 -16.70 -2.55 -11.13
C TRP A 57 -16.44 -3.43 -9.91
N LEU A 58 -16.37 -2.86 -8.71
CA LEU A 58 -16.18 -3.60 -7.46
C LEU A 58 -17.31 -4.60 -7.22
N GLY A 59 -18.55 -4.26 -7.52
CA GLY A 59 -19.69 -5.19 -7.43
C GLY A 59 -19.59 -6.38 -8.40
N ARG A 60 -18.83 -6.25 -9.50
CA ARG A 60 -18.48 -7.36 -10.41
C ARG A 60 -17.15 -8.03 -10.07
N SER A 61 -16.40 -7.48 -9.12
CA SER A 61 -15.20 -8.09 -8.57
C SER A 61 -15.61 -9.16 -7.56
N ARG A 62 -14.89 -10.29 -7.48
CA ARG A 62 -15.13 -11.32 -6.45
C ARG A 62 -14.62 -10.88 -5.06
N SER A 63 -14.65 -9.59 -4.77
CA SER A 63 -14.19 -9.04 -3.51
C SER A 63 -15.22 -9.31 -2.41
N SER A 64 -14.79 -9.91 -1.30
CA SER A 64 -15.61 -10.06 -0.08
C SER A 64 -15.92 -8.72 0.59
N LEU A 65 -15.13 -7.68 0.30
CA LEU A 65 -15.16 -6.40 1.00
C LEU A 65 -16.16 -5.38 0.44
N VAL A 66 -16.94 -5.72 -0.58
CA VAL A 66 -17.85 -4.77 -1.27
C VAL A 66 -18.93 -4.23 -0.31
N ALA A 67 -19.50 -5.10 0.52
CA ALA A 67 -20.51 -4.71 1.50
C ALA A 67 -19.95 -3.75 2.56
N GLU A 68 -18.69 -3.93 2.96
CA GLU A 68 -18.03 -3.05 3.92
C GLU A 68 -17.76 -1.67 3.31
N ILE A 69 -17.33 -1.61 2.05
CA ILE A 69 -17.18 -0.33 1.31
C ILE A 69 -18.53 0.37 1.17
N GLU A 70 -19.60 -0.37 0.89
CA GLU A 70 -20.96 0.19 0.83
C GLU A 70 -21.38 0.80 2.17
N ALA A 71 -21.14 0.09 3.27
CA ALA A 71 -21.43 0.58 4.62
C ALA A 71 -20.62 1.84 4.96
N VAL A 72 -19.32 1.90 4.62
CA VAL A 72 -18.50 3.11 4.77
C VAL A 72 -19.05 4.26 3.93
N ALA A 73 -19.37 4.02 2.66
CA ALA A 73 -19.90 5.05 1.77
C ALA A 73 -21.25 5.60 2.27
N ALA A 74 -22.14 4.74 2.75
CA ALA A 74 -23.42 5.13 3.32
C ALA A 74 -23.25 5.91 4.64
N ALA A 75 -22.36 5.45 5.52
CA ALA A 75 -22.05 6.09 6.79
C ALA A 75 -21.48 7.51 6.61
N ILE A 76 -20.55 7.68 5.67
CA ILE A 76 -19.95 8.99 5.39
C ILE A 76 -20.90 9.88 4.58
N GLY A 77 -21.64 9.32 3.62
CA GLY A 77 -22.64 10.06 2.85
C GLY A 77 -22.06 11.14 1.94
N CYS A 78 -20.82 10.99 1.49
CA CYS A 78 -20.17 11.95 0.57
C CYS A 78 -19.65 11.27 -0.71
N PRO A 79 -19.65 11.97 -1.86
CA PRO A 79 -19.16 11.39 -3.12
C PRO A 79 -17.65 11.24 -3.15
N GLY A 80 -17.13 10.14 -3.68
CA GLY A 80 -15.70 9.85 -3.84
C GLY A 80 -15.22 8.66 -3.03
N ILE A 81 -16.04 8.11 -2.12
CA ILE A 81 -15.64 6.99 -1.27
C ILE A 81 -15.41 5.72 -2.10
N TRP A 82 -16.31 5.42 -3.03
CA TRP A 82 -16.14 4.28 -3.93
C TRP A 82 -14.96 4.48 -4.88
N LEU A 83 -14.81 5.69 -5.42
CA LEU A 83 -13.71 6.04 -6.32
C LEU A 83 -12.34 5.81 -5.64
N LEU A 84 -12.20 6.22 -4.38
CA LEU A 84 -10.95 6.07 -3.63
C LEU A 84 -10.61 4.61 -3.33
N HIS A 85 -11.61 3.76 -3.04
CA HIS A 85 -11.41 2.31 -2.95
C HIS A 85 -11.09 1.66 -4.30
N GLY A 86 -11.46 2.31 -5.41
CA GLY A 86 -11.06 1.88 -6.75
C GLY A 86 -9.65 2.30 -7.16
N ALA A 87 -9.04 3.26 -6.45
CA ALA A 87 -7.73 3.78 -6.81
C ALA A 87 -6.63 2.74 -6.57
N TYR A 88 -5.69 2.62 -7.51
CA TYR A 88 -4.57 1.68 -7.40
C TYR A 88 -3.29 2.42 -6.98
N VAL A 89 -2.75 2.01 -5.84
CA VAL A 89 -1.59 2.54 -5.10
C VAL A 89 -0.46 3.03 -6.02
N PHE A 90 0.12 4.20 -5.76
CA PHE A 90 1.32 4.70 -6.45
C PHE A 90 2.59 4.56 -5.60
N GLY A 91 3.76 4.51 -6.25
CA GLY A 91 5.12 4.69 -5.71
C GLY A 91 5.45 3.98 -4.40
N CYS A 92 6.34 2.98 -4.41
CA CYS A 92 6.76 2.32 -3.16
C CYS A 92 8.21 1.85 -3.27
N THR A 93 8.86 1.66 -2.12
CA THR A 93 10.10 0.89 -1.98
C THR A 93 9.92 -0.04 -0.79
N ALA A 94 10.24 -1.31 -0.93
CA ALA A 94 10.15 -2.30 0.14
C ALA A 94 11.41 -3.17 0.17
N LEU A 95 11.77 -3.64 1.35
CA LEU A 95 12.85 -4.60 1.60
C LEU A 95 12.33 -5.61 2.61
N ALA A 96 12.44 -6.89 2.27
CA ALA A 96 12.43 -7.96 3.25
C ALA A 96 13.88 -8.39 3.50
N ASP A 97 14.32 -8.42 4.75
CA ASP A 97 15.69 -8.75 5.13
C ASP A 97 15.74 -9.50 6.46
N GLU A 98 16.91 -10.01 6.83
CA GLU A 98 17.15 -10.55 8.16
C GLU A 98 17.39 -9.40 9.15
N GLY A 99 16.78 -9.49 10.33
CA GLY A 99 17.08 -8.64 11.48
C GLY A 99 17.61 -9.46 12.65
N GLU A 100 18.16 -8.79 13.66
CA GLU A 100 18.73 -9.46 14.84
C GLU A 100 17.75 -10.37 15.58
N ARG A 101 16.44 -10.06 15.51
CA ARG A 101 15.36 -10.77 16.20
C ARG A 101 14.43 -11.54 15.26
N GLY A 102 14.85 -11.74 14.01
CA GLY A 102 14.08 -12.40 12.95
C GLY A 102 13.89 -11.52 11.72
N PRO A 103 13.21 -12.04 10.69
CA PRO A 103 12.97 -11.33 9.45
C PRO A 103 12.24 -9.99 9.65
N VAL A 104 12.67 -8.97 8.91
CA VAL A 104 12.12 -7.62 8.96
C VAL A 104 11.62 -7.18 7.59
N LEU A 105 10.47 -6.52 7.57
CA LEU A 105 9.97 -5.82 6.39
C LEU A 105 10.04 -4.31 6.62
N LYS A 106 10.74 -3.61 5.73
CA LYS A 106 10.91 -2.16 5.72
C LYS A 106 10.29 -1.60 4.45
N ARG A 107 9.45 -0.57 4.54
CA ARG A 107 8.82 0.04 3.36
C ARG A 107 8.64 1.54 3.43
N SER A 108 8.77 2.20 2.27
CA SER A 108 8.21 3.52 2.00
C SER A 108 7.00 3.43 1.07
N LEU A 109 6.04 4.33 1.26
CA LEU A 109 4.87 4.50 0.39
C LEU A 109 4.79 5.96 -0.05
N ASP A 110 4.77 6.15 -1.36
CA ASP A 110 4.93 7.42 -2.06
C ASP A 110 3.67 7.75 -2.88
N TRP A 111 2.87 8.68 -2.38
CA TRP A 111 1.67 9.19 -3.04
C TRP A 111 1.76 10.70 -3.28
N PRO A 112 1.32 11.18 -4.45
CA PRO A 112 1.39 12.60 -4.78
C PRO A 112 0.33 13.45 -4.04
N PHE A 113 -0.46 12.86 -3.14
CA PHE A 113 -1.56 13.52 -2.43
C PHE A 113 -1.06 14.18 -1.13
N PRO A 114 -0.94 15.52 -1.06
CA PRO A 114 -0.46 16.19 0.15
C PRO A 114 -1.41 15.98 1.34
N GLY A 115 -0.89 15.84 2.54
CA GLY A 115 -1.67 15.72 3.78
C GLY A 115 -1.88 14.29 4.28
N LEU A 116 -1.65 13.28 3.43
CA LEU A 116 -1.90 11.88 3.79
C LEU A 116 -0.97 11.36 4.88
N GLY A 117 0.24 11.89 5.00
CA GLY A 117 1.17 11.48 6.07
C GLY A 117 0.68 11.87 7.46
N ARG A 118 -0.14 12.94 7.56
CA ARG A 118 -0.77 13.34 8.84
C ARG A 118 -1.97 12.48 9.21
N LEU A 119 -2.52 11.76 8.23
CA LEU A 119 -3.77 11.01 8.37
C LEU A 119 -3.56 9.50 8.55
N VAL A 120 -2.31 9.03 8.50
CA VAL A 120 -1.94 7.63 8.77
C VAL A 120 -2.46 7.23 10.15
N GLU A 121 -2.97 6.00 10.25
CA GLU A 121 -3.36 5.35 11.51
C GLU A 121 -2.91 3.88 11.50
N ILE A 122 -2.72 3.33 12.69
CA ILE A 122 -2.58 1.90 12.93
C ILE A 122 -3.95 1.38 13.35
N ALA A 123 -4.45 0.38 12.63
CA ALA A 123 -5.75 -0.22 12.81
C ALA A 123 -5.56 -1.65 13.32
N GLU A 124 -5.98 -1.94 14.55
CA GLU A 124 -5.98 -3.31 15.08
C GLU A 124 -7.22 -4.04 14.59
N GLN A 125 -7.01 -5.13 13.86
CA GLN A 125 -8.05 -5.90 13.19
C GLN A 125 -7.99 -7.37 13.60
N GLU A 126 -9.06 -8.09 13.31
CA GLU A 126 -9.21 -9.51 13.62
C GLU A 126 -9.83 -10.22 12.42
N GLY A 127 -9.36 -11.43 12.15
CA GLY A 127 -10.02 -12.38 11.28
C GLY A 127 -9.94 -13.80 11.84
N PRO A 128 -10.47 -14.80 11.13
CA PRO A 128 -10.45 -16.20 11.56
C PRO A 128 -9.07 -16.75 11.98
N ALA A 129 -7.97 -16.24 11.40
CA ALA A 129 -6.60 -16.66 11.73
C ALA A 129 -5.96 -15.86 12.88
N GLY A 130 -6.69 -14.92 13.50
CA GLY A 130 -6.24 -14.10 14.62
C GLY A 130 -6.15 -12.61 14.31
N SER A 131 -5.59 -11.84 15.24
CA SER A 131 -5.43 -10.40 15.11
C SER A 131 -4.25 -10.03 14.19
N PHE A 132 -4.29 -8.80 13.69
CA PHE A 132 -3.21 -8.16 12.94
C PHE A 132 -3.30 -6.64 13.03
N LEU A 133 -2.18 -5.96 12.81
CA LEU A 133 -2.07 -4.50 12.78
C LEU A 133 -1.95 -4.04 11.34
N ASN A 134 -2.94 -3.28 10.87
CA ASN A 134 -3.00 -2.68 9.53
C ASN A 134 -2.55 -1.21 9.60
N VAL A 135 -1.50 -0.85 8.86
CA VAL A 135 -1.10 0.55 8.72
C VAL A 135 -1.86 1.15 7.54
N THR A 136 -2.82 2.00 7.85
CA THR A 136 -3.88 2.41 6.92
C THR A 136 -4.28 3.87 7.10
N TRP A 137 -5.38 4.26 6.45
CA TRP A 137 -6.06 5.53 6.63
C TRP A 137 -7.52 5.30 7.07
N PRO A 138 -8.11 6.27 7.79
CA PRO A 138 -9.50 6.22 8.21
C PRO A 138 -10.48 5.78 7.12
N GLY A 139 -11.23 4.72 7.40
CA GLY A 139 -12.29 4.21 6.51
C GLY A 139 -11.80 3.47 5.25
N PHE A 140 -10.50 3.21 5.10
CA PHE A 140 -10.00 2.37 4.01
C PHE A 140 -10.11 0.88 4.37
N VAL A 141 -10.79 0.11 3.52
CA VAL A 141 -11.17 -1.28 3.82
C VAL A 141 -10.07 -2.31 3.49
N GLY A 142 -9.21 -2.03 2.51
CA GLY A 142 -8.14 -2.95 2.10
C GLY A 142 -6.92 -2.95 3.04
N VAL A 143 -5.95 -3.81 2.74
CA VAL A 143 -4.62 -3.81 3.38
C VAL A 143 -3.56 -3.45 2.35
N LEU A 144 -2.74 -2.45 2.66
CA LEU A 144 -1.54 -2.11 1.89
C LEU A 144 -0.27 -2.52 2.62
N THR A 145 -0.28 -2.44 3.95
CA THR A 145 0.81 -2.82 4.85
C THR A 145 0.20 -3.36 6.13
N ALA A 146 0.60 -4.55 6.54
CA ALA A 146 0.21 -5.06 7.84
C ALA A 146 1.23 -6.04 8.41
N VAL A 147 1.15 -6.23 9.72
CA VAL A 147 1.85 -7.28 10.45
C VAL A 147 0.86 -8.06 11.29
N ALA A 148 0.93 -9.38 11.21
CA ALA A 148 0.26 -10.31 12.09
C ALA A 148 1.32 -10.94 13.00
N PRO A 149 1.44 -10.48 14.26
CA PRO A 149 2.43 -11.00 15.19
C PRO A 149 2.35 -12.53 15.31
N GLY A 150 3.51 -13.19 15.33
CA GLY A 150 3.64 -14.65 15.35
C GLY A 150 3.27 -15.36 14.04
N ARG A 151 2.82 -14.65 13.00
CA ARG A 151 2.47 -15.23 11.69
C ARG A 151 3.36 -14.72 10.56
N PHE A 152 3.11 -13.51 10.08
CA PHE A 152 3.83 -12.89 8.96
C PHE A 152 3.55 -11.38 8.89
N ALA A 153 4.36 -10.67 8.10
CA ALA A 153 4.11 -9.30 7.71
C ALA A 153 4.16 -9.14 6.19
N GLY A 154 3.44 -8.16 5.65
CA GLY A 154 3.22 -8.04 4.22
C GLY A 154 2.93 -6.64 3.73
N SER A 155 3.40 -6.33 2.52
CA SER A 155 3.17 -5.05 1.87
C SER A 155 2.93 -5.14 0.37
N ILE A 156 2.18 -4.18 -0.17
CA ILE A 156 1.94 -4.00 -1.60
C ILE A 156 2.79 -2.85 -2.15
N ASN A 157 3.44 -3.12 -3.29
CA ASN A 157 4.01 -2.15 -4.21
C ASN A 157 3.25 -2.19 -5.55
N GLN A 158 3.11 -1.02 -6.18
CA GLN A 158 2.53 -0.94 -7.52
C GLN A 158 3.44 -1.64 -8.54
N ALA A 159 2.90 -2.60 -9.28
CA ALA A 159 3.62 -3.23 -10.37
C ALA A 159 3.74 -2.33 -11.62
N PRO A 160 4.69 -2.64 -12.52
CA PRO A 160 4.72 -2.10 -13.87
C PRO A 160 3.37 -2.14 -14.58
N MET A 161 3.14 -1.18 -15.47
CA MET A 161 1.95 -1.17 -16.31
C MET A 161 2.21 -1.83 -17.66
N ARG A 162 1.16 -2.39 -18.27
CA ARG A 162 1.25 -2.84 -19.66
C ARG A 162 1.45 -1.62 -20.56
N HIS A 163 2.50 -1.65 -21.37
CA HIS A 163 2.89 -0.59 -22.28
C HIS A 163 2.57 -1.03 -23.70
N ARG A 164 1.54 -0.42 -24.31
CA ARG A 164 1.07 -0.75 -25.66
C ARG A 164 1.54 0.29 -26.67
N MET A 165 1.72 1.54 -26.25
CA MET A 165 2.05 2.65 -27.15
C MET A 165 3.55 2.98 -27.09
N ARG A 166 4.23 3.02 -28.25
CA ARG A 166 5.66 3.38 -28.30
C ARG A 166 5.93 4.88 -28.20
N ALA A 167 4.96 5.73 -28.55
CA ALA A 167 5.11 7.18 -28.57
C ALA A 167 4.86 7.80 -27.18
N GLN A 168 5.82 8.61 -26.72
CA GLN A 168 5.80 9.34 -25.45
C GLN A 168 4.56 10.25 -25.28
N SER A 169 4.04 10.83 -26.36
CA SER A 169 2.84 11.68 -26.35
C SER A 169 1.54 10.91 -26.16
N LEU A 170 1.52 9.60 -26.42
CA LEU A 170 0.34 8.73 -26.33
C LEU A 170 0.26 7.96 -25.00
N ARG A 171 1.13 8.26 -24.04
CA ARG A 171 1.22 7.53 -22.75
C ARG A 171 -0.08 7.56 -21.94
N TRP A 172 -0.83 8.65 -21.99
CA TRP A 172 -2.11 8.75 -21.29
C TRP A 172 -3.10 7.68 -21.77
N ILE A 173 -2.98 7.22 -23.03
CA ILE A 173 -3.77 6.12 -23.58
C ILE A 173 -3.41 4.81 -22.89
N ASP A 174 -2.13 4.55 -22.58
CA ASP A 174 -1.75 3.36 -21.80
C ASP A 174 -2.33 3.40 -20.38
N TYR A 175 -2.29 4.56 -19.71
CA TYR A 175 -2.95 4.72 -18.40
C TYR A 175 -4.46 4.46 -18.49
N ALA A 176 -5.13 5.06 -19.49
CA ALA A 176 -6.55 4.88 -19.73
C ALA A 176 -6.89 3.42 -20.07
N CYS A 177 -6.13 2.76 -20.96
CA CYS A 177 -6.35 1.36 -21.33
C CYS A 177 -6.07 0.38 -20.20
N ASN A 178 -5.10 0.66 -19.31
CA ASN A 178 -4.89 -0.16 -18.11
C ASN A 178 -6.03 0.03 -17.10
N ALA A 179 -6.52 1.26 -16.91
CA ALA A 179 -7.69 1.53 -16.09
C ALA A 179 -8.93 0.83 -16.66
N VAL A 180 -9.27 1.09 -17.94
CA VAL A 180 -10.39 0.46 -18.66
C VAL A 180 -10.27 -1.05 -18.67
N GLY A 181 -9.07 -1.60 -18.91
CA GLY A 181 -8.81 -3.04 -18.84
C GLY A 181 -9.15 -3.62 -17.47
N ALA A 182 -8.76 -2.94 -16.38
CA ALA A 182 -9.15 -3.33 -15.03
C ALA A 182 -10.68 -3.22 -14.83
N PHE A 183 -11.32 -2.16 -15.32
CA PHE A 183 -12.79 -1.98 -15.28
C PHE A 183 -13.56 -3.04 -16.09
N CYS A 184 -12.99 -3.54 -17.18
CA CYS A 184 -13.56 -4.56 -18.05
C CYS A 184 -13.31 -5.98 -17.55
N LEU A 185 -12.24 -6.21 -16.78
CA LEU A 185 -11.95 -7.49 -16.13
C LEU A 185 -12.96 -7.73 -15.00
N SER A 186 -13.94 -8.59 -15.27
CA SER A 186 -14.87 -9.06 -14.24
C SER A 186 -14.28 -10.21 -13.42
N GLY A 187 -14.74 -10.35 -12.19
CA GLY A 187 -14.57 -11.56 -11.40
C GLY A 187 -13.24 -11.74 -10.66
N ARG A 188 -12.38 -10.71 -10.58
CA ARG A 188 -11.13 -10.77 -9.81
C ARG A 188 -11.09 -9.68 -8.76
N ALA A 189 -10.58 -10.00 -7.58
CA ALA A 189 -10.48 -9.02 -6.50
C ALA A 189 -9.27 -8.08 -6.71
N PRO A 190 -9.35 -6.82 -6.24
CA PRO A 190 -8.20 -5.93 -6.14
C PRO A 190 -7.10 -6.51 -5.23
N PRO A 191 -5.80 -6.31 -5.53
CA PRO A 191 -4.71 -6.83 -4.72
C PRO A 191 -4.78 -6.49 -3.23
N GLU A 192 -5.20 -5.27 -2.90
CA GLU A 192 -5.36 -4.79 -1.52
C GLU A 192 -6.50 -5.50 -0.76
N HIS A 193 -7.51 -6.01 -1.47
CA HIS A 193 -8.58 -6.82 -0.89
C HIS A 193 -8.13 -8.27 -0.73
N VAL A 194 -7.33 -8.77 -1.68
CA VAL A 194 -6.70 -10.10 -1.57
C VAL A 194 -5.74 -10.13 -0.38
N LEU A 195 -4.90 -9.11 -0.20
CA LEU A 195 -3.99 -9.05 0.95
C LEU A 195 -4.76 -8.95 2.27
N ARG A 196 -5.84 -8.16 2.31
CA ARG A 196 -6.74 -8.13 3.48
C ARG A 196 -7.25 -9.52 3.83
N HIS A 197 -7.73 -10.27 2.85
CA HIS A 197 -8.19 -11.65 3.05
C HIS A 197 -7.09 -12.56 3.59
N VAL A 198 -5.86 -12.46 3.06
CA VAL A 198 -4.70 -13.23 3.53
C VAL A 198 -4.43 -12.98 5.01
N PHE A 199 -4.44 -11.73 5.47
CA PHE A 199 -4.27 -11.40 6.88
C PHE A 199 -5.38 -11.94 7.77
N GLU A 200 -6.61 -12.00 7.27
CA GLU A 200 -7.75 -12.56 7.98
C GLU A 200 -7.73 -14.08 8.08
N THR A 201 -7.21 -14.80 7.07
CA THR A 201 -7.43 -16.26 6.94
C THR A 201 -6.18 -17.13 6.96
N CYS A 202 -5.01 -16.63 6.56
CA CYS A 202 -3.78 -17.45 6.55
C CYS A 202 -3.13 -17.48 7.94
N ALA A 203 -2.84 -18.67 8.46
CA ALA A 203 -2.20 -18.87 9.76
C ALA A 203 -0.66 -18.77 9.69
N THR A 204 -0.06 -18.98 8.51
CA THR A 204 1.40 -19.07 8.35
C THR A 204 1.90 -18.26 7.16
N PHE A 205 3.22 -18.01 7.13
CA PHE A 205 3.92 -17.39 6.00
C PHE A 205 3.73 -18.20 4.70
N ASP A 206 3.87 -19.53 4.75
CA ASP A 206 3.76 -20.37 3.57
C ASP A 206 2.33 -20.41 3.01
N GLU A 207 1.30 -20.43 3.87
CA GLU A 207 -0.09 -20.29 3.44
C GLU A 207 -0.34 -18.95 2.75
N ALA A 208 0.16 -17.85 3.33
CA ALA A 208 0.05 -16.51 2.75
C ALA A 208 0.76 -16.43 1.39
N LEU A 209 1.98 -16.95 1.30
CA LEU A 209 2.76 -17.00 0.07
C LEU A 209 2.04 -17.79 -1.03
N HIS A 210 1.56 -19.01 -0.71
CA HIS A 210 0.85 -19.86 -1.66
C HIS A 210 -0.47 -19.23 -2.12
N PHE A 211 -1.21 -18.59 -1.22
CA PHE A 211 -2.46 -17.91 -1.57
C PHE A 211 -2.22 -16.74 -2.53
N LEU A 212 -1.21 -15.91 -2.26
CA LEU A 212 -0.84 -14.77 -3.11
C LEU A 212 -0.24 -15.19 -4.46
N GLU A 213 0.43 -16.34 -4.52
CA GLU A 213 0.96 -16.92 -5.76
C GLU A 213 -0.17 -17.39 -6.69
N THR A 214 -1.19 -18.05 -6.12
CA THR A 214 -2.19 -18.78 -6.90
C THR A 214 -3.46 -17.99 -7.20
N THR A 215 -3.76 -16.94 -6.42
CA THR A 215 -5.01 -16.18 -6.54
C THR A 215 -4.96 -15.15 -7.67
N PRO A 216 -5.79 -15.27 -8.74
CA PRO A 216 -5.80 -14.28 -9.81
C PRO A 216 -6.33 -12.92 -9.35
N MET A 217 -5.65 -11.85 -9.75
CA MET A 217 -5.93 -10.49 -9.29
C MET A 217 -6.44 -9.58 -10.41
N ALA A 218 -7.19 -8.54 -10.04
CA ALA A 218 -7.74 -7.58 -10.99
C ALA A 218 -6.67 -6.72 -11.66
N ARG A 219 -5.51 -6.56 -11.00
CA ARG A 219 -4.40 -5.71 -11.42
C ARG A 219 -3.07 -6.39 -11.10
N PRO A 220 -2.02 -6.18 -11.92
CA PRO A 220 -0.66 -6.59 -11.59
C PRO A 220 -0.21 -5.95 -10.27
N VAL A 221 0.62 -6.63 -9.49
CA VAL A 221 1.07 -6.20 -8.16
C VAL A 221 2.41 -6.83 -7.78
N LEU A 222 3.13 -6.16 -6.90
CA LEU A 222 4.34 -6.65 -6.23
C LEU A 222 4.01 -6.82 -4.75
N PHE A 223 4.12 -8.05 -4.22
CA PHE A 223 4.06 -8.28 -2.78
C PHE A 223 5.45 -8.44 -2.20
N THR A 224 5.62 -8.00 -0.96
CA THR A 224 6.78 -8.34 -0.13
C THR A 224 6.24 -8.96 1.14
N LEU A 225 6.76 -10.13 1.50
CA LEU A 225 6.35 -10.89 2.68
C LEU A 225 7.57 -11.24 3.52
N VAL A 226 7.38 -11.25 4.84
CA VAL A 226 8.30 -11.85 5.81
C VAL A 226 7.52 -12.71 6.81
N GLY A 227 8.05 -13.85 7.20
CA GLY A 227 7.55 -14.72 8.26
C GLY A 227 8.33 -14.52 9.56
N CYS A 228 8.25 -15.50 10.45
CA CYS A 228 8.88 -15.43 11.77
C CYS A 228 10.23 -16.15 11.83
N ALA A 229 10.46 -17.14 10.98
CA ALA A 229 11.71 -17.89 10.90
C ALA A 229 12.67 -17.30 9.88
N SER A 230 13.98 -17.46 10.10
CA SER A 230 14.99 -17.11 9.10
C SER A 230 14.67 -17.75 7.74
N ASP A 231 14.96 -17.05 6.66
CA ASP A 231 14.61 -17.42 5.27
C ASP A 231 13.11 -17.38 4.89
N GLU A 232 12.21 -17.10 5.83
CA GLU A 232 10.82 -16.76 5.51
C GLU A 232 10.74 -15.32 4.97
N ARG A 233 11.25 -15.11 3.77
CA ARG A 233 11.18 -13.83 3.05
C ARG A 233 10.89 -14.09 1.58
N ALA A 234 10.03 -13.26 0.99
CA ALA A 234 9.71 -13.37 -0.42
C ALA A 234 9.27 -12.03 -1.02
N VAL A 235 9.65 -11.83 -2.29
CA VAL A 235 8.99 -10.87 -3.19
C VAL A 235 8.21 -11.66 -4.24
N ILE A 236 6.93 -11.33 -4.40
CA ILE A 236 6.03 -11.96 -5.37
C ILE A 236 5.73 -10.94 -6.47
N GLU A 237 6.17 -11.21 -7.69
CA GLU A 237 5.77 -10.46 -8.88
C GLU A 237 4.55 -11.11 -9.51
N HIS A 238 3.39 -10.47 -9.39
CA HIS A 238 2.16 -11.02 -9.93
C HIS A 238 1.65 -10.14 -11.08
N ASP A 239 1.52 -10.69 -12.29
CA ASP A 239 1.02 -9.96 -13.47
C ASP A 239 -0.52 -9.86 -13.53
N GLY A 240 -1.19 -10.32 -12.47
CA GLY A 240 -2.63 -10.52 -12.34
C GLY A 240 -3.12 -11.92 -12.74
N LYS A 241 -2.32 -12.73 -13.42
CA LYS A 241 -2.64 -14.11 -13.83
C LYS A 241 -1.66 -15.14 -13.31
N ALA A 242 -0.38 -14.85 -13.41
CA ALA A 242 0.71 -15.69 -12.94
C ALA A 242 1.61 -14.89 -12.00
N ALA A 243 2.31 -15.62 -11.14
CA ALA A 243 3.25 -15.08 -10.19
C ALA A 243 4.66 -15.63 -10.42
N ARG A 244 5.67 -14.83 -10.07
CA ARG A 244 7.06 -15.26 -9.88
C ARG A 244 7.48 -14.92 -8.46
N ILE A 245 8.18 -15.85 -7.82
CA ILE A 245 8.61 -15.71 -6.43
C ILE A 245 10.13 -15.58 -6.39
N TRP A 246 10.61 -14.58 -5.66
CA TRP A 246 12.02 -14.36 -5.37
C TRP A 246 12.23 -14.45 -3.86
N ARG A 247 13.11 -15.35 -3.42
CA ARG A 247 13.51 -15.49 -2.01
C ARG A 247 14.87 -14.86 -1.72
N ASP A 248 15.59 -14.49 -2.78
CA ASP A 248 16.83 -13.73 -2.79
C ASP A 248 16.59 -12.31 -3.36
N ASP A 249 17.49 -11.36 -3.08
CA ASP A 249 17.39 -9.96 -3.53
C ASP A 249 15.98 -9.37 -3.31
N THR A 250 15.49 -9.51 -2.08
CA THR A 250 14.12 -9.19 -1.66
C THR A 250 13.89 -7.69 -1.42
N VAL A 251 14.58 -6.84 -2.18
CA VAL A 251 14.29 -5.41 -2.30
C VAL A 251 13.44 -5.16 -3.54
N VAL A 252 12.46 -4.27 -3.49
CA VAL A 252 11.64 -3.95 -4.66
C VAL A 252 11.13 -2.52 -4.60
N ALA A 253 11.16 -1.85 -5.74
CA ALA A 253 10.48 -0.57 -5.92
C ALA A 253 9.15 -0.79 -6.65
N ASN A 254 9.00 -0.30 -7.87
CA ASN A 254 7.82 -0.45 -8.74
C ASN A 254 8.17 -0.97 -10.14
N ALA A 255 9.21 -1.79 -10.21
CA ALA A 255 9.69 -2.47 -11.40
C ALA A 255 9.68 -3.99 -11.18
N TRP A 256 9.51 -4.76 -12.26
CA TRP A 256 9.89 -6.17 -12.25
C TRP A 256 11.42 -6.27 -12.04
N ARG A 257 11.88 -7.30 -11.34
CA ARG A 257 13.30 -7.62 -11.14
C ARG A 257 14.00 -7.74 -12.50
N ASN A 258 13.39 -8.51 -13.40
CA ASN A 258 13.83 -8.66 -14.77
C ASN A 258 12.94 -7.83 -15.70
N PRO A 259 13.49 -6.86 -16.45
CA PRO A 259 12.71 -6.08 -17.42
C PRO A 259 12.01 -6.98 -18.44
N GLU A 260 10.72 -6.75 -18.65
CA GLU A 260 9.91 -7.53 -19.59
C GLU A 260 9.36 -6.67 -20.72
N ARG A 261 9.41 -7.22 -21.94
CA ARG A 261 8.83 -6.56 -23.11
C ARG A 261 7.33 -6.36 -22.92
N GLY A 262 6.85 -5.15 -23.20
CA GLY A 262 5.44 -4.80 -23.08
C GLY A 262 5.02 -4.39 -21.66
N TRP A 263 5.97 -4.29 -20.73
CA TRP A 263 5.79 -3.71 -19.41
C TRP A 263 6.65 -2.48 -19.24
N ARG A 264 6.17 -1.53 -18.43
CA ARG A 264 6.90 -0.33 -18.10
C ARG A 264 6.85 -0.06 -16.60
N PRO A 265 8.00 0.13 -15.92
CA PRO A 265 8.04 0.51 -14.52
C PRO A 265 7.21 1.75 -14.21
N ARG A 266 6.76 1.84 -12.96
CA ARG A 266 6.11 3.04 -12.44
C ARG A 266 7.16 3.94 -11.80
N VAL A 267 6.94 5.25 -11.84
CA VAL A 267 7.82 6.24 -11.25
C VAL A 267 7.07 7.04 -10.20
N CYS A 268 7.75 7.31 -9.10
CA CYS A 268 7.37 8.33 -8.14
C CYS A 268 8.64 9.07 -7.72
N GLY A 269 8.62 10.40 -7.78
CA GLY A 269 9.83 11.23 -7.66
C GLY A 269 10.45 11.61 -9.01
N SER A 270 11.77 11.83 -9.02
CA SER A 270 12.53 12.33 -10.17
C SER A 270 13.18 11.22 -11.01
N GLY A 271 13.60 11.57 -12.23
CA GLY A 271 14.26 10.66 -13.18
C GLY A 271 13.30 9.90 -14.10
N THR A 272 13.85 9.10 -15.01
CA THR A 272 13.05 8.14 -15.78
C THR A 272 12.53 7.02 -14.84
N PRO A 273 11.44 6.31 -15.19
CA PRO A 273 10.98 5.18 -14.38
C PRO A 273 12.07 4.15 -14.10
N GLU A 274 12.88 3.81 -15.10
CA GLU A 274 13.94 2.82 -14.98
C GLU A 274 15.04 3.29 -14.00
N GLU A 275 15.54 4.52 -14.16
CA GLU A 275 16.56 5.11 -13.28
C GLU A 275 16.05 5.27 -11.85
N ASN A 276 14.83 5.78 -11.68
CA ASN A 276 14.22 6.01 -10.37
C ASN A 276 14.09 4.71 -9.57
N ASN A 277 13.67 3.62 -10.22
CA ASN A 277 13.57 2.32 -9.56
C ASN A 277 14.95 1.74 -9.21
N ALA A 278 15.91 1.84 -10.12
CA ALA A 278 17.28 1.37 -9.88
C ALA A 278 17.95 2.11 -8.71
N GLN A 279 17.82 3.44 -8.68
CA GLN A 279 18.37 4.28 -7.62
C GLN A 279 17.74 3.98 -6.25
N ARG A 280 16.41 3.82 -6.16
CA ARG A 280 15.73 3.50 -4.90
C ARG A 280 16.10 2.10 -4.39
N ARG A 281 16.22 1.09 -5.27
CA ARG A 281 16.70 -0.25 -4.87
C ARG A 281 18.16 -0.20 -4.39
N ALA A 282 19.04 0.43 -5.15
CA ALA A 282 20.45 0.55 -4.80
C ALA A 282 20.65 1.29 -3.46
N ALA A 283 19.91 2.38 -3.25
CA ALA A 283 19.94 3.12 -2.00
C ALA A 283 19.43 2.28 -0.82
N MET A 284 18.33 1.53 -0.99
CA MET A 284 17.77 0.69 0.07
C MET A 284 18.74 -0.44 0.48
N LEU A 285 19.47 -1.00 -0.48
CA LEU A 285 20.51 -2.00 -0.22
C LEU A 285 21.76 -1.42 0.46
N ALA A 286 22.15 -0.19 0.10
CA ALA A 286 23.34 0.46 0.64
C ALA A 286 23.09 1.24 1.95
N ALA A 287 21.83 1.36 2.36
CA ALA A 287 21.43 2.16 3.51
C ALA A 287 21.93 1.58 4.85
N ASP A 288 22.03 2.46 5.85
CA ASP A 288 22.20 2.03 7.24
C ASP A 288 20.88 1.46 7.76
N HIS A 289 20.95 0.26 8.33
CA HIS A 289 19.83 -0.51 8.86
C HIS A 289 19.94 -0.75 10.37
N SER A 290 20.92 -0.13 11.03
CA SER A 290 21.22 -0.32 12.45
C SER A 290 20.18 0.25 13.40
N SER A 291 19.38 1.23 12.94
CA SER A 291 18.37 1.88 13.78
C SER A 291 17.07 2.12 13.03
N CYS A 292 15.99 2.35 13.78
CA CYS A 292 14.67 2.55 13.18
C CYS A 292 14.68 3.73 12.21
N PHE A 293 14.33 3.46 10.95
CA PHE A 293 14.28 4.43 9.86
C PHE A 293 15.62 5.13 9.52
N SER A 294 16.78 4.61 9.93
CA SER A 294 18.08 5.12 9.40
C SER A 294 18.18 4.98 7.88
N TRP A 295 17.47 4.01 7.30
CA TRP A 295 17.37 3.82 5.86
C TRP A 295 16.43 4.79 5.15
N ALA A 296 15.60 5.54 5.89
CA ALA A 296 14.59 6.42 5.34
C ALA A 296 15.18 7.76 4.85
N THR A 297 16.13 7.68 3.90
CA THR A 297 16.82 8.81 3.30
C THR A 297 16.52 8.93 1.80
N PRO A 298 16.76 10.10 1.17
CA PRO A 298 16.69 10.20 -0.28
C PRO A 298 17.63 9.20 -0.98
N PRO A 299 17.24 8.60 -2.12
CA PRO A 299 15.98 8.80 -2.85
C PRO A 299 14.82 7.89 -2.40
N ILE A 300 15.00 7.02 -1.39
CA ILE A 300 13.95 6.13 -0.87
C ILE A 300 12.77 6.95 -0.33
N VAL A 301 13.11 8.01 0.42
CA VAL A 301 12.20 9.09 0.80
C VAL A 301 12.30 10.24 -0.21
N ASN A 302 11.17 10.68 -0.73
CA ASN A 302 11.05 11.74 -1.72
C ASN A 302 9.80 12.60 -1.44
N ALA A 303 9.57 13.68 -2.20
CA ALA A 303 8.43 14.58 -2.00
C ALA A 303 7.04 13.90 -2.00
N CYS A 304 6.92 12.70 -2.57
CA CYS A 304 5.68 11.92 -2.55
C CYS A 304 5.59 10.98 -1.36
N THR A 305 6.65 10.74 -0.58
CA THR A 305 6.59 9.85 0.58
C THR A 305 5.56 10.35 1.60
N ARG A 306 4.66 9.45 2.00
CA ARG A 306 3.62 9.68 3.02
C ARG A 306 3.78 8.80 4.23
N LEU A 307 4.45 7.67 4.09
CA LEU A 307 4.53 6.67 5.12
C LEU A 307 5.85 5.89 5.03
N THR A 308 6.47 5.66 6.17
CA THR A 308 7.51 4.62 6.35
C THR A 308 7.07 3.64 7.43
N VAL A 309 7.34 2.36 7.20
CA VAL A 309 7.03 1.28 8.15
C VAL A 309 8.22 0.34 8.28
N GLU A 310 8.52 -0.09 9.50
CA GLU A 310 9.32 -1.28 9.79
C GLU A 310 8.48 -2.26 10.59
N MET A 311 8.57 -3.55 10.27
CA MET A 311 7.84 -4.58 10.99
C MET A 311 8.60 -5.89 11.09
N CYS A 312 8.46 -6.56 12.23
CA CYS A 312 9.07 -7.84 12.55
C CYS A 312 7.99 -8.74 13.16
N PRO A 313 7.41 -9.69 12.41
CA PRO A 313 6.29 -10.49 12.90
C PRO A 313 6.70 -11.42 14.05
N SER A 314 7.97 -11.89 14.11
CA SER A 314 8.46 -12.75 15.19
C SER A 314 8.42 -12.08 16.57
N THR A 315 8.60 -10.77 16.62
CA THR A 315 8.56 -9.98 17.87
C THR A 315 7.31 -9.11 18.01
N GLY A 316 6.38 -9.19 17.05
CA GLY A 316 5.25 -8.27 16.95
C GLY A 316 5.65 -6.79 16.77
N ARG A 317 6.92 -6.49 16.43
CA ARG A 317 7.38 -5.09 16.35
C ARG A 317 6.75 -4.41 15.14
N LEU A 318 6.23 -3.21 15.34
CA LEU A 318 5.75 -2.31 14.29
C LEU A 318 6.20 -0.89 14.59
N ALA A 319 6.96 -0.26 13.69
CA ALA A 319 7.31 1.15 13.75
C ALA A 319 6.72 1.89 12.56
N VAL A 320 6.07 3.04 12.80
CA VAL A 320 5.35 3.80 11.78
C VAL A 320 5.66 5.30 11.89
N ALA A 321 5.88 5.95 10.75
CA ALA A 321 5.96 7.41 10.66
C ALA A 321 5.30 7.97 9.40
N GLY A 322 4.60 9.09 9.57
CA GLY A 322 3.98 9.87 8.51
C GLY A 322 4.91 10.97 7.98
N TRP A 323 4.85 11.21 6.67
CA TRP A 323 5.74 12.14 5.95
C TRP A 323 4.95 13.12 5.07
N GLU A 324 5.48 14.32 4.90
CA GLU A 324 4.95 15.30 3.93
C GLU A 324 6.09 15.96 3.16
N ALA A 325 5.78 16.45 1.97
CA ALA A 325 6.73 17.24 1.19
C ALA A 325 7.27 18.44 1.99
N ASP A 326 8.55 18.71 1.86
CA ASP A 326 9.22 19.84 2.53
C ASP A 326 9.24 21.12 1.68
N GLY A 327 8.78 21.05 0.43
CA GLY A 327 8.74 22.16 -0.51
C GLY A 327 9.98 22.31 -1.39
N VAL A 328 11.05 21.54 -1.15
CA VAL A 328 12.31 21.58 -1.92
C VAL A 328 12.64 20.23 -2.60
N GLY A 329 11.65 19.35 -2.72
CA GLY A 329 11.75 18.09 -3.46
C GLY A 329 12.01 16.85 -2.59
N HIS A 330 12.06 17.01 -1.26
CA HIS A 330 12.14 15.90 -0.31
C HIS A 330 10.88 15.82 0.55
N ALA A 331 10.89 14.93 1.53
CA ALA A 331 9.86 14.87 2.55
C ALA A 331 10.47 14.92 3.94
N ARG A 332 9.70 15.45 4.89
CA ARG A 332 10.02 15.48 6.32
C ARG A 332 8.95 14.75 7.10
N ARG A 333 9.35 14.17 8.24
CA ARG A 333 8.39 13.58 9.18
C ARG A 333 7.42 14.65 9.68
N VAL A 334 6.15 14.27 9.73
CA VAL A 334 5.06 15.09 10.29
C VAL A 334 4.37 14.43 11.48
N THR A 335 4.78 13.19 11.78
CA THR A 335 4.45 12.49 13.01
C THR A 335 5.74 12.10 13.73
N ALA A 336 5.67 11.92 15.04
CA ALA A 336 6.66 11.13 15.75
C ALA A 336 6.61 9.68 15.25
N VAL A 337 7.68 8.92 15.55
CA VAL A 337 7.68 7.48 15.30
C VAL A 337 6.83 6.83 16.38
N THR A 338 5.76 6.15 15.97
CA THR A 338 5.00 5.27 16.88
C THR A 338 5.57 3.87 16.74
N GLU A 339 6.09 3.32 17.85
CA GLU A 339 6.55 1.94 17.92
C GLU A 339 5.61 1.11 18.81
N LEU A 340 5.29 -0.10 18.35
CA LEU A 340 4.58 -1.13 19.07
C LEU A 340 5.44 -2.39 19.12
N SER A 341 5.30 -3.15 20.20
CA SER A 341 5.87 -4.47 20.39
C SER A 341 4.91 -5.28 21.27
N ASP A 342 4.82 -6.58 21.02
CA ASP A 342 4.15 -7.51 21.93
C ASP A 342 4.92 -7.65 23.26
#